data_AF-A0A8T5N099-F1
#
_entry.id   AF-A0A8T5N099-F1
#
_cell.length_a   1.000
_cell.length_b   1.000
_cell.length_c   1.000
_cell.angle_alpha   90.00
_cell.angle_beta   90.00
_cell.angle_gamma   90.00
#
_symmetry.space_group_name_H-M   'P 1'
#
loop_
_entity.id
_entity.type
_entity.pdbx_description
1 polymer ?
#
loop_
_entity_poly.entity_id
_entity_poly.type
_entity_poly.pdbx_seq_one_letter_code
_entity_poly.pdbx_strand_id
1 'polypeptide(L)' 'MNEKEKKLIVFENKKIRRIWFSGEWYYSIIDIVAVLTDSPTSRQYWGKVKEREFKQLQLSPIWIQLK' A
#
# COMPACT_ATOMS: atom_id res chain seq x y z
N MET A 1 15.86 -11.21 -17.74
CA MET A 1 14.78 -10.92 -16.77
C MET A 1 13.75 -12.05 -16.90
N ASN A 2 13.72 -12.98 -15.95
CA ASN A 2 13.06 -14.29 -16.10
C ASN A 2 11.53 -14.16 -16.05
N GLU A 3 10.81 -14.76 -17.01
CA GLU A 3 9.34 -14.67 -17.12
C GLU A 3 8.59 -15.22 -15.90
N LYS A 4 9.20 -16.15 -15.15
CA LYS A 4 8.62 -16.72 -13.93
C LYS A 4 8.39 -15.68 -12.81
N GLU A 5 9.17 -14.60 -12.78
CA GLU A 5 9.08 -13.57 -11.73
C GLU A 5 7.95 -12.57 -11.96
N LYS A 6 7.46 -12.44 -13.20
CA LYS A 6 6.35 -11.53 -13.58
C LYS A 6 4.97 -12.18 -13.48
N LYS A 7 4.85 -13.36 -12.88
CA LYS A 7 3.56 -14.04 -12.76
C LYS A 7 2.66 -13.26 -11.79
N LEU A 8 1.59 -12.67 -12.30
CA LEU A 8 0.56 -11.97 -11.54
C LEU A 8 -0.11 -12.93 -10.56
N ILE A 9 -0.29 -12.51 -9.31
CA ILE A 9 -1.11 -13.25 -8.35
C ILE A 9 -2.54 -12.77 -8.51
N VAL A 10 -3.48 -13.71 -8.56
CA VAL A 10 -4.90 -13.43 -8.60
C VAL A 10 -5.45 -13.56 -7.17
N PHE A 11 -6.06 -12.50 -6.66
CA PHE A 11 -6.83 -12.51 -5.42
C PHE A 11 -8.23 -12.01 -5.75
N GLU A 12 -9.27 -12.79 -5.42
CA GLU A 12 -10.67 -12.46 -5.76
C GLU A 12 -10.87 -12.02 -7.22
N ASN A 13 -10.26 -12.76 -8.16
CA ASN A 13 -10.30 -12.47 -9.60
C ASN A 13 -9.63 -11.15 -10.03
N LYS A 14 -9.00 -10.42 -9.11
CA LYS A 14 -8.24 -9.19 -9.36
C LYS A 14 -6.74 -9.46 -9.38
N LYS A 15 -6.04 -8.80 -10.29
CA LYS A 15 -4.60 -8.96 -10.52
C LYS A 15 -3.80 -8.02 -9.63
N ILE A 16 -2.89 -8.56 -8.81
CA ILE A 16 -1.98 -7.77 -7.97
C ILE A 16 -0.58 -7.78 -8.60
N ARG A 17 0.00 -6.59 -8.80
CA ARG A 17 1.40 -6.46 -9.26
C ARG A 17 2.36 -6.82 -8.14
N ARG A 18 3.37 -7.61 -8.48
CA ARG A 18 4.51 -7.93 -7.61
C ARG A 18 5.83 -7.86 -8.36
N ILE A 19 6.90 -7.61 -7.64
CA ILE A 19 8.28 -7.68 -8.12
C ILE A 19 9.13 -8.48 -7.14
N TRP A 20 10.08 -9.23 -7.66
CA TRP A 20 11.14 -9.85 -6.86
C TRP A 20 12.29 -8.87 -6.75
N PHE A 21 12.68 -8.50 -5.54
CA PHE A 21 13.78 -7.56 -5.30
C PHE A 21 14.51 -7.93 -4.01
N SER A 22 15.84 -7.98 -4.05
CA SER A 22 16.70 -8.27 -2.88
C SER A 22 16.32 -9.51 -2.07
N GLY A 23 15.80 -10.57 -2.72
CA GLY A 23 15.39 -11.80 -2.03
C GLY A 23 13.99 -11.74 -1.40
N GLU A 24 13.25 -10.66 -1.61
CA GLU A 24 11.91 -10.45 -1.08
C GLU A 24 10.89 -10.14 -2.18
N TRP A 25 9.62 -10.46 -1.91
CA TRP A 25 8.50 -10.09 -2.76
C TRP A 25 7.95 -8.73 -2.36
N TYR A 26 7.97 -7.77 -3.28
CA TYR A 26 7.30 -6.49 -3.11
C TYR A 26 6.00 -6.48 -3.89
N TYR A 27 4.96 -5.90 -3.28
CA TYR A 27 3.62 -5.83 -3.84
C TYR A 27 3.19 -4.37 -4.05
N SER A 28 2.32 -4.14 -5.03
CA SER A 28 1.71 -2.83 -5.18
C SER A 28 0.65 -2.59 -4.11
N ILE A 29 0.93 -1.64 -3.21
CA ILE A 29 -0.02 -1.21 -2.18
C ILE A 29 -1.32 -0.69 -2.80
N ILE A 30 -1.25 0.01 -3.94
CA ILE A 30 -2.43 0.55 -4.61
C ILE A 30 -3.36 -0.58 -5.06
N ASP A 31 -2.79 -1.66 -5.60
CA ASP A 31 -3.56 -2.81 -6.07
C ASP A 31 -4.20 -3.55 -4.88
N ILE A 32 -3.46 -3.71 -3.78
CA ILE A 32 -3.97 -4.32 -2.54
C ILE A 32 -5.16 -3.51 -2.00
N VAL A 33 -5.03 -2.19 -1.89
CA VAL A 33 -6.13 -1.31 -1.44
C VAL A 33 -7.34 -1.44 -2.36
N ALA A 34 -7.14 -1.49 -3.68
CA ALA A 34 -8.22 -1.64 -4.65
C ALA A 34 -8.95 -2.99 -4.58
N VAL A 35 -8.22 -4.03 -4.22
CA VAL A 35 -8.79 -5.36 -4.00
C VAL A 35 -9.63 -5.36 -2.71
N LEU A 36 -9.07 -4.86 -1.60
CA LEU A 36 -9.69 -4.95 -0.28
C LEU A 36 -10.85 -3.98 -0.05
N THR A 37 -10.84 -2.81 -0.71
CA THR A 37 -11.83 -1.75 -0.46
C THR A 37 -12.86 -1.61 -1.57
N ASP A 38 -12.70 -2.35 -2.67
CA ASP A 38 -13.47 -2.16 -3.92
C ASP A 38 -13.52 -0.70 -4.42
N SER A 39 -12.63 0.17 -3.92
CA SER A 39 -12.72 1.59 -4.16
C SER A 39 -12.22 1.96 -5.56
N PRO A 40 -13.01 2.71 -6.36
CA PRO A 40 -12.54 3.21 -7.65
C PRO A 40 -11.39 4.22 -7.49
N THR A 41 -11.19 4.78 -6.30
CA THR A 41 -10.20 5.82 -6.00
C THR A 41 -9.12 5.37 -5.02
N SER A 42 -8.72 4.10 -5.10
CA SER A 42 -7.68 3.47 -4.26
C SER A 42 -6.36 4.27 -4.14
N ARG A 43 -5.96 4.96 -5.21
CA ARG A 43 -4.77 5.84 -5.20
C ARG A 43 -4.97 7.06 -4.30
N GLN A 44 -6.17 7.66 -4.30
CA GLN A 44 -6.49 8.80 -3.43
C GLN A 44 -6.57 8.37 -1.98
N TYR A 45 -7.16 7.20 -1.70
CA TYR A 45 -7.15 6.60 -0.37
C TYR A 45 -5.73 6.44 0.16
N TRP A 46 -4.84 5.82 -0.62
CA TRP A 46 -3.43 5.69 -0.25
C TRP A 46 -2.74 7.05 -0.04
N GLY A 47 -3.08 8.06 -0.86
CA GLY A 47 -2.61 9.44 -0.65
C GLY A 47 -2.99 10.00 0.72
N LYS A 48 -4.25 9.86 1.12
CA LYS A 48 -4.75 10.28 2.44
C LYS A 48 -4.12 9.50 3.58
N VAL A 49 -3.95 8.19 3.43
CA VAL A 49 -3.23 7.36 4.42
C VAL A 49 -1.80 7.85 4.58
N LYS A 50 -1.10 8.18 3.49
CA LYS A 50 0.26 8.69 3.61
C LYS A 50 0.35 10.06 4.28
N GLU A 51 -0.62 10.92 4.01
CA GLU A 51 -0.73 12.22 4.67
C GLU A 51 -1.07 12.11 6.15
N ARG A 52 -1.95 11.18 6.54
CA ARG A 52 -2.25 10.92 7.94
C ARG A 52 -1.07 10.27 8.64
N GLU A 53 -0.64 9.09 8.18
CA GLU A 53 0.34 8.28 8.92
C GLU A 53 1.76 8.82 8.74
N PHE A 54 2.24 9.04 7.51
CA PHE A 54 3.67 9.35 7.29
C PHE A 54 4.05 10.82 7.46
N LYS A 55 3.12 11.77 7.26
CA LYS A 55 3.38 13.18 7.63
C LYS A 55 3.16 13.44 9.13
N GLN A 56 2.14 12.84 9.78
CA GLN A 56 1.96 13.01 11.23
C GLN A 56 3.06 12.33 12.05
N LEU A 57 3.72 11.29 11.50
CA LEU A 57 4.92 10.70 12.12
C LEU A 57 6.10 11.67 12.23
N GLN A 58 6.05 12.88 11.64
CA GLN A 58 7.12 13.87 11.83
C GLN A 58 6.93 14.85 12.98
N LEU A 59 5.74 15.17 13.50
CA LEU A 59 5.66 16.19 14.56
C LEU A 59 4.45 16.03 15.49
N SER A 60 4.72 15.65 16.74
CA SER A 60 4.52 16.49 17.94
C SER A 60 4.24 15.62 19.18
N PRO A 61 4.91 15.87 20.33
CA PRO A 61 4.67 15.13 21.56
C PRO A 61 3.22 15.31 22.00
N ILE A 62 2.43 14.23 21.98
CA ILE A 62 1.07 14.13 22.52
C ILE A 62 1.10 14.19 24.07
N TRP A 63 1.83 15.14 24.64
CA TRP A 63 1.98 15.34 26.09
C TRP A 63 1.57 16.72 26.57
N ILE A 64 1.08 17.61 25.69
CA ILE A 64 0.47 18.85 26.15
C ILE A 64 -1.04 18.68 25.98
N GLN A 65 -1.73 18.71 27.12
CA GLN A 65 -3.19 18.80 27.27
C GLN A 65 -3.93 17.47 27.50
N LEU A 66 -3.48 16.72 28.51
CA LEU A 66 -4.45 16.19 29.47
C LEU A 66 -4.76 17.32 30.48
N LYS A 67 -6.05 17.58 30.64
CA LYS A 67 -6.63 18.52 31.62
C LYS A 67 -6.15 18.24 33.04
#